data_AF-A0A939KKQ6-F1
#
_entry.id   AF-A0A939KKQ6-F1
#
_cell.length_a   1.000
_cell.length_b   1.000
_cell.length_c   1.000
_cell.angle_alpha   90.00
_cell.angle_beta   90.00
_cell.angle_gamma   90.00
#
_symmetry.space_group_name_H-M   'P 1'
#
loop_
_entity.id
_entity.type
_entity.pdbx_description
1 polymer ?
#
loop_
_entity_poly.entity_id
_entity_poly.type
_entity_poly.pdbx_seq_one_letter_code
_entity_poly.pdbx_strand_id
1 'polypeptide(L)'
;MKDNNRNRKTNEQLAMNSVKKAVDGVYDLIMANALFMMFNLHILLFLLFYNPANIVLYYLYMALLSLNLLPSYSALVYAVSRKREGGKGIFSDFVKGYRKHFKSSFIIGLLGAVLITFTMYNALFFFISEMEVIFAVLQFQVFFLLIAVMATVPVMIYEEGALREVLSKTFKRFFKLMLTATAAVLILLLTVYLGRIVIVTLIFGFALAAIAQKTLYLRLLGQPDKKK
;
A
#
# COMPACT_ATOMS: atom_id res chain seq x y z
N MET A 1 20.28 -15.73 -47.52
CA MET A 1 20.10 -14.27 -47.24
C MET A 1 18.65 -13.80 -47.08
N LYS A 2 17.61 -14.46 -47.66
CA LYS A 2 16.20 -14.02 -47.53
C LYS A 2 15.58 -14.18 -46.13
N ASP A 3 15.95 -15.20 -45.35
CA ASP A 3 15.37 -15.44 -44.01
C ASP A 3 15.78 -14.41 -42.96
N ASN A 4 16.99 -13.86 -43.06
CA ASN A 4 17.50 -12.90 -42.07
C ASN A 4 16.71 -11.58 -42.09
N ASN A 5 16.15 -11.23 -43.25
CA ASN A 5 15.35 -10.01 -43.44
C ASN A 5 13.90 -10.18 -42.97
N ARG A 6 13.36 -11.40 -42.98
CA ARG A 6 12.02 -11.71 -42.44
C ARG A 6 12.03 -11.66 -40.91
N ASN A 7 13.01 -12.29 -40.27
CA ASN A 7 13.12 -12.29 -38.80
C ASN A 7 13.32 -10.88 -38.24
N ARG A 8 14.06 -10.02 -38.95
CA ARG A 8 14.25 -8.62 -38.56
C ARG A 8 12.95 -7.82 -38.58
N LYS A 9 12.14 -7.94 -39.64
CA LYS A 9 10.82 -7.30 -39.74
C LYS A 9 9.83 -7.80 -38.70
N THR A 10 9.82 -9.11 -38.40
CA THR A 10 8.97 -9.68 -37.35
C THR A 10 9.35 -9.16 -35.96
N ASN A 11 10.64 -9.06 -35.66
CA ASN A 11 11.13 -8.53 -34.38
C ASN A 11 10.83 -7.03 -34.23
N GLU A 12 10.97 -6.25 -35.30
CA GLU A 12 10.59 -4.83 -35.33
C GLU A 12 9.08 -4.64 -35.11
N GLN A 13 8.24 -5.47 -35.74
CA GLN A 13 6.79 -5.45 -35.51
C GLN A 13 6.41 -5.84 -34.08
N LEU A 14 7.08 -6.84 -33.49
CA LEU A 14 6.86 -7.23 -32.09
C LEU A 14 7.26 -6.11 -31.13
N ALA A 15 8.38 -5.43 -31.38
CA ALA A 15 8.84 -4.29 -30.60
C ALA A 15 7.90 -3.08 -30.74
N MET A 16 7.45 -2.75 -31.96
CA MET A 16 6.44 -1.69 -32.14
C MET A 16 5.13 -2.01 -31.43
N ASN A 17 4.69 -3.27 -31.47
CA ASN A 17 3.47 -3.70 -30.79
C ASN A 17 3.60 -3.66 -29.27
N SER A 18 4.77 -3.98 -28.71
CA SER A 18 5.01 -3.89 -27.27
C SER A 18 5.08 -2.43 -26.80
N VAL A 19 5.77 -1.56 -27.54
CA VAL A 19 5.83 -0.11 -27.27
C VAL A 19 4.45 0.50 -27.36
N LYS A 20 3.67 0.19 -28.41
CA LYS A 20 2.29 0.68 -28.55
C LYS A 20 1.42 0.24 -27.37
N LYS A 21 1.47 -1.02 -26.97
CA LYS A 21 0.74 -1.52 -25.78
C LYS A 21 1.16 -0.80 -24.50
N ALA A 22 2.44 -0.51 -24.32
CA ALA A 22 2.91 0.23 -23.16
C ALA A 22 2.41 1.68 -23.14
N VAL A 23 2.50 2.37 -24.28
CA VAL A 23 2.00 3.76 -24.44
C VAL A 23 0.48 3.83 -24.23
N ASP A 24 -0.27 2.93 -24.86
CA ASP A 24 -1.73 2.83 -24.68
C ASP A 24 -2.07 2.57 -23.20
N GLY A 25 -1.29 1.72 -22.52
CA GLY A 25 -1.45 1.43 -21.09
C GLY A 25 -1.20 2.65 -20.19
N VAL A 26 -0.16 3.44 -20.48
CA VAL A 26 0.13 4.69 -19.75
C VAL A 26 -0.98 5.71 -19.99
N TYR A 27 -1.43 5.86 -21.24
CA TYR A 27 -2.53 6.76 -21.59
C TYR A 27 -3.83 6.39 -20.86
N ASP A 28 -4.18 5.10 -20.85
CA ASP A 28 -5.37 4.61 -20.16
C ASP A 28 -5.31 4.89 -18.66
N LEU A 29 -4.13 4.72 -18.02
CA LEU A 29 -3.94 5.06 -16.61
C LEU A 29 -4.09 6.57 -16.35
N ILE A 30 -3.51 7.41 -17.20
CA ILE A 30 -3.65 8.88 -17.08
C ILE A 30 -5.12 9.27 -17.21
N MET A 31 -5.81 8.75 -18.22
CA MET A 31 -7.23 9.05 -18.47
C MET A 31 -8.12 8.57 -17.32
N ALA A 32 -7.88 7.36 -16.79
CA ALA A 32 -8.65 6.83 -15.67
C ALA A 32 -8.48 7.71 -14.41
N ASN A 33 -7.26 8.17 -14.13
CA ASN A 33 -6.98 9.11 -13.04
C ASN A 33 -7.62 10.48 -13.29
N ALA A 34 -7.59 10.99 -14.51
CA ALA A 34 -8.25 12.25 -14.87
C ALA A 34 -9.76 12.18 -14.63
N LEU A 35 -10.41 11.06 -14.97
CA LEU A 35 -11.83 10.84 -14.68
C LEU A 35 -12.11 10.75 -13.19
N PHE A 36 -11.26 10.06 -12.43
CA PHE A 36 -11.35 10.03 -10.97
C PHE A 36 -11.26 11.43 -10.36
N MET A 37 -10.30 12.26 -10.79
CA MET A 37 -10.17 13.64 -10.33
C MET A 37 -11.37 14.48 -10.71
N MET A 38 -11.86 14.38 -11.95
CA MET A 38 -13.01 15.14 -12.44
C MET A 38 -14.29 14.83 -11.63
N PHE A 39 -14.54 13.55 -11.33
CA PHE A 39 -15.68 13.14 -10.50
C PHE A 39 -15.54 13.55 -9.03
N ASN A 40 -14.34 13.90 -8.56
CA ASN A 40 -14.08 14.37 -7.20
C ASN A 40 -13.67 15.85 -7.13
N LEU A 41 -13.86 16.60 -8.23
CA LEU A 41 -13.43 17.99 -8.32
C LEU A 41 -14.11 18.86 -7.24
N HIS A 42 -15.34 18.54 -6.86
CA HIS A 42 -16.07 19.23 -5.79
C HIS A 42 -15.35 19.18 -4.45
N ILE A 43 -14.62 18.09 -4.14
CA ILE A 43 -13.82 17.98 -2.92
C ILE A 43 -12.64 18.95 -2.96
N LEU A 44 -11.95 19.03 -4.11
CA LEU A 44 -10.82 19.93 -4.29
C LEU A 44 -11.25 21.39 -4.21
N LEU A 45 -12.37 21.74 -4.86
CA LEU A 45 -12.94 23.08 -4.78
C LEU A 45 -13.34 23.44 -3.34
N PHE A 46 -13.94 22.51 -2.61
CA PHE A 46 -14.26 22.71 -1.20
C PHE A 46 -12.99 22.97 -0.38
N LEU A 47 -11.95 22.15 -0.54
CA LEU A 47 -10.69 22.32 0.21
C LEU A 47 -9.97 23.65 -0.11
N LEU A 48 -10.09 24.16 -1.34
CA LEU A 48 -9.41 25.40 -1.76
C LEU A 48 -10.17 26.67 -1.35
N PHE A 49 -11.50 26.64 -1.37
CA PHE A 49 -12.31 27.86 -1.26
C PHE A 49 -13.20 27.91 -0.02
N TYR A 50 -13.43 26.79 0.67
CA TYR A 50 -14.31 26.78 1.84
C TYR A 50 -13.57 27.25 3.09
N ASN A 51 -13.98 28.41 3.60
CA ASN A 51 -13.52 28.92 4.89
C ASN A 51 -14.54 28.57 5.98
N PRO A 52 -14.22 27.69 6.94
CA PRO A 52 -15.19 27.22 7.90
C PRO A 52 -15.48 28.25 8.99
N ALA A 53 -16.73 28.70 9.08
CA ALA A 53 -17.22 29.45 10.25
C ALA A 53 -17.31 28.57 11.51
N ASN A 54 -17.44 27.25 11.33
CA ASN A 54 -17.54 26.27 12.42
C ASN A 54 -16.85 24.96 12.00
N ILE A 55 -15.98 24.43 12.86
CA ILE A 55 -15.22 23.20 12.63
C ILE A 55 -16.11 21.96 12.48
N VAL A 56 -17.26 21.92 13.17
CA VAL A 56 -18.22 20.82 13.09
C VAL A 56 -18.89 20.80 11.71
N LEU A 57 -19.31 21.97 11.21
CA LEU A 57 -19.87 22.10 9.86
C LEU A 57 -18.82 21.74 8.81
N TYR A 58 -17.56 22.15 9.01
CA TYR A 58 -16.45 21.76 8.14
C TYR A 58 -16.32 20.24 8.00
N TYR A 59 -16.28 19.52 9.13
CA TYR A 59 -16.15 18.06 9.10
C TYR A 59 -17.38 17.37 8.52
N LEU A 60 -18.59 17.87 8.81
CA LEU A 60 -19.81 17.35 8.22
C LEU A 60 -19.80 17.49 6.69
N TYR A 61 -19.44 18.66 6.16
CA TYR A 61 -19.34 18.87 4.72
C TYR A 61 -18.23 18.02 4.10
N MET A 62 -17.06 17.92 4.73
CA MET A 62 -15.99 17.02 4.28
C MET A 62 -16.47 15.57 4.18
N ALA A 63 -17.22 15.09 5.18
CA ALA A 63 -17.77 13.73 5.19
C ALA A 63 -18.74 13.50 4.03
N LEU A 64 -19.66 14.44 3.82
CA LEU A 64 -20.68 14.37 2.75
C LEU A 64 -20.03 14.40 1.37
N LEU A 65 -19.08 15.30 1.13
CA LEU A 65 -18.39 15.41 -0.16
C LEU A 65 -17.52 14.17 -0.44
N SER A 66 -16.97 13.56 0.61
CA SER A 66 -16.16 12.33 0.53
C SER A 66 -16.97 11.08 0.18
N LEU A 67 -18.30 11.11 0.26
CA LEU A 67 -19.14 9.96 -0.12
C LEU A 67 -18.95 9.53 -1.57
N ASN A 68 -18.51 10.44 -2.45
CA ASN A 68 -18.26 10.12 -3.86
C ASN A 68 -16.90 9.45 -4.12
N LEU A 69 -15.96 9.46 -3.16
CA LEU A 69 -14.62 8.92 -3.33
C LEU A 69 -14.64 7.42 -3.60
N LEU A 70 -15.43 6.67 -2.84
CA LEU A 70 -15.50 5.22 -2.99
C LEU A 70 -16.21 4.77 -4.27
N PRO A 71 -17.36 5.35 -4.66
CA PRO A 71 -17.96 5.11 -5.97
C PRO A 71 -17.02 5.41 -7.15
N SER A 72 -16.34 6.56 -7.13
CA SER A 72 -15.38 6.92 -8.19
C SER A 72 -14.12 6.04 -8.20
N TYR A 73 -13.63 5.62 -7.03
CA TYR A 73 -12.53 4.65 -6.93
C TYR A 73 -12.94 3.27 -7.44
N SER A 74 -14.17 2.82 -7.17
CA SER A 74 -14.69 1.58 -7.73
C SER A 74 -14.78 1.60 -9.26
N ALA A 75 -15.18 2.75 -9.83
CA ALA A 75 -15.21 2.97 -11.27
C ALA A 75 -13.81 2.90 -11.89
N LEU A 76 -12.82 3.51 -11.22
CA LEU A 76 -11.41 3.47 -11.61
C LEU A 76 -10.89 2.01 -11.67
N VAL A 77 -11.06 1.26 -10.57
CA VAL A 77 -10.59 -0.14 -10.48
C VAL A 77 -11.31 -1.02 -11.50
N TYR A 78 -12.61 -0.82 -11.72
CA TYR A 78 -13.37 -1.54 -12.72
C TYR A 78 -12.86 -1.27 -14.14
N ALA A 79 -12.63 -0.01 -14.50
CA ALA A 79 -12.17 0.39 -15.83
C ALA A 79 -10.78 -0.19 -16.16
N VAL A 80 -9.84 -0.11 -15.21
CA VAL A 80 -8.50 -0.68 -15.35
C VAL A 80 -8.56 -2.21 -15.46
N SER A 81 -9.44 -2.86 -14.70
CA SER A 81 -9.59 -4.32 -14.74
C SER A 81 -10.16 -4.79 -16.08
N ARG A 82 -11.23 -4.14 -16.55
CA ARG A 82 -11.87 -4.47 -17.84
C ARG A 82 -10.96 -4.22 -19.03
N LYS A 83 -10.02 -3.27 -18.95
CA LYS A 83 -9.05 -3.06 -20.02
C LYS A 83 -8.15 -4.27 -20.23
N ARG A 84 -7.75 -4.97 -19.16
CA ARG A 84 -6.98 -6.23 -19.26
C ARG A 84 -7.74 -7.35 -19.96
N GLU A 85 -9.07 -7.26 -19.96
CA GLU A 85 -9.99 -8.23 -20.58
C GLU A 85 -10.48 -7.81 -21.98
N GLY A 86 -9.92 -6.74 -22.58
CA GLY A 86 -10.35 -6.24 -23.89
C GLY A 86 -11.60 -5.36 -23.87
N GLY A 87 -11.77 -4.56 -22.81
CA GLY A 87 -12.85 -3.57 -22.68
C GLY A 87 -12.93 -2.55 -23.83
N LYS A 88 -14.10 -1.91 -23.98
CA LYS A 88 -14.43 -1.04 -25.13
C LYS A 88 -13.69 0.30 -25.10
N GLY A 89 -13.24 0.75 -23.92
CA GLY A 89 -12.51 2.00 -23.74
C GLY A 89 -12.64 2.54 -22.32
N ILE A 90 -11.57 3.16 -21.82
CA ILE A 90 -11.43 3.52 -20.40
C ILE A 90 -12.57 4.42 -19.89
N PHE A 91 -13.03 5.37 -20.70
CA PHE A 91 -14.14 6.26 -20.35
C PHE A 91 -15.47 5.50 -20.20
N SER A 92 -15.82 4.71 -21.21
CA SER A 92 -17.06 3.92 -21.20
C SER A 92 -17.06 2.91 -20.06
N ASP A 93 -15.92 2.26 -19.81
CA ASP A 93 -15.79 1.28 -18.75
C ASP A 93 -15.84 1.95 -17.37
N PHE A 94 -15.27 3.16 -17.21
CA PHE A 94 -15.38 3.95 -15.98
C PHE A 94 -16.84 4.31 -15.67
N VAL A 95 -17.57 4.92 -16.61
CA VAL A 95 -18.97 5.32 -16.39
C VAL A 95 -19.85 4.10 -16.09
N LYS A 96 -19.59 2.97 -16.77
CA LYS A 96 -20.29 1.71 -16.51
C LYS A 96 -19.98 1.17 -15.12
N GLY A 97 -18.70 1.15 -14.72
CA GLY A 97 -18.25 0.72 -13.40
C GLY A 97 -18.87 1.56 -12.29
N TYR A 98 -18.88 2.89 -12.48
CA TYR A 98 -19.50 3.83 -11.56
C TYR A 98 -20.97 3.49 -11.33
N ARG A 99 -21.77 3.36 -12.40
CA ARG A 99 -23.20 3.03 -12.28
C ARG A 99 -23.45 1.64 -11.69
N LYS A 100 -22.68 0.63 -12.13
CA LYS A 100 -22.85 -0.76 -11.70
C LYS A 100 -22.59 -0.93 -10.20
N HIS A 101 -21.55 -0.28 -9.68
CA HIS A 101 -21.10 -0.47 -8.31
C HIS A 101 -21.45 0.69 -7.36
N PHE A 102 -22.20 1.69 -7.84
CA PHE A 102 -22.54 2.90 -7.07
C PHE A 102 -23.14 2.56 -5.71
N LYS A 103 -24.22 1.77 -5.67
CA LYS A 103 -24.97 1.50 -4.43
C LYS A 103 -24.09 0.84 -3.36
N SER A 104 -23.39 -0.24 -3.72
CA SER A 104 -22.52 -0.97 -2.80
C SER A 104 -21.33 -0.12 -2.35
N SER A 105 -20.70 0.61 -3.28
CA SER A 105 -19.57 1.49 -2.97
C SER A 105 -19.98 2.70 -2.14
N PHE A 106 -21.18 3.22 -2.33
CA PHE A 106 -21.73 4.33 -1.56
C PHE A 106 -21.99 3.93 -0.11
N ILE A 107 -22.57 2.74 0.12
CA ILE A 107 -22.78 2.21 1.47
C ILE A 107 -21.45 2.03 2.21
N ILE A 108 -20.44 1.49 1.52
CA ILE A 108 -19.08 1.36 2.07
C ILE A 108 -18.43 2.74 2.25
N GLY A 109 -18.68 3.67 1.33
CA GLY A 109 -18.33 5.09 1.39
C GLY A 109 -18.84 5.78 2.65
N LEU A 110 -20.08 5.49 3.04
CA LEU A 110 -20.68 6.02 4.25
C LEU A 110 -19.92 5.56 5.50
N LEU A 111 -19.52 4.29 5.57
CA LEU A 111 -18.70 3.80 6.68
C LEU A 111 -17.34 4.51 6.74
N GLY A 112 -16.68 4.69 5.59
CA GLY A 112 -15.43 5.45 5.50
C GLY A 112 -15.58 6.91 5.94
N ALA A 113 -16.65 7.58 5.51
CA ALA A 113 -16.94 8.97 5.88
C ALA A 113 -17.20 9.12 7.39
N VAL A 114 -17.93 8.20 8.00
CA VAL A 114 -18.17 8.17 9.45
C VAL A 114 -16.84 8.02 10.21
N LEU A 115 -15.97 7.11 9.78
CA LEU A 115 -14.66 6.90 10.40
C LEU A 115 -13.79 8.16 10.31
N ILE A 116 -13.71 8.79 9.13
CA ILE A 116 -12.97 10.04 8.94
C ILE A 116 -13.51 11.14 9.86
N THR A 117 -14.82 11.34 9.89
CA THR A 117 -15.47 12.36 10.72
C THR A 117 -15.20 12.14 12.20
N PHE A 118 -15.31 10.88 12.65
CA PHE A 118 -15.03 10.51 14.04
C PHE A 118 -13.59 10.86 14.43
N THR A 119 -12.61 10.52 13.59
CA THR A 119 -11.20 10.86 13.87
C THR A 119 -10.96 12.37 13.89
N MET A 120 -11.48 13.08 12.90
CA MET A 120 -11.28 14.54 12.79
C MET A 120 -11.94 15.29 13.95
N TYR A 121 -13.13 14.88 14.38
CA TYR A 121 -13.85 15.49 15.49
C TYR A 121 -13.15 15.29 16.84
N ASN A 122 -12.65 14.08 17.09
CA ASN A 122 -12.01 13.75 18.37
C ASN A 122 -10.53 14.17 18.45
N ALA A 123 -9.91 14.54 17.33
CA ALA A 123 -8.50 14.97 17.30
C ALA A 123 -8.22 16.14 18.26
N LEU A 124 -9.10 17.13 18.29
CA LEU A 124 -8.95 18.30 19.18
C LEU A 124 -9.12 17.90 20.66
N PHE A 125 -10.07 17.00 20.96
CA PHE A 125 -10.32 16.53 22.32
C PHE A 125 -9.10 15.82 22.90
N PHE A 126 -8.48 14.91 22.15
CA PHE A 126 -7.32 14.18 22.64
C PHE A 126 -6.06 15.04 22.72
N PHE A 127 -5.94 16.03 21.83
CA PHE A 127 -4.85 17.01 21.88
C PHE A 127 -4.96 17.88 23.14
N ILE A 128 -6.14 18.43 23.45
CA ILE A 128 -6.36 19.26 24.64
C ILE A 128 -6.22 18.43 25.93
N SER A 129 -6.59 17.15 25.91
CA SER A 129 -6.53 16.28 27.08
C SER A 129 -5.14 15.67 27.35
N GLU A 130 -4.10 16.08 26.60
CA GLU A 130 -2.73 15.54 26.69
C GLU A 130 -2.64 14.01 26.50
N MET A 131 -3.63 13.42 25.83
CA MET A 131 -3.72 11.97 25.58
C MET A 131 -3.11 11.60 24.21
N GLU A 132 -1.97 12.18 23.87
CA GLU A 132 -1.36 12.06 22.54
C GLU A 132 -1.07 10.62 22.11
N VAL A 133 -0.65 9.77 23.05
CA VAL A 133 -0.39 8.34 22.79
C VAL A 133 -1.68 7.60 22.43
N ILE A 134 -2.78 7.87 23.15
CA ILE A 134 -4.09 7.25 22.88
C ILE A 134 -4.62 7.75 21.53
N PHE A 135 -4.46 9.04 21.23
CA PHE A 135 -4.81 9.60 19.94
C PHE A 135 -4.06 8.94 18.79
N ALA A 136 -2.73 8.78 18.92
CA ALA A 136 -1.91 8.14 17.90
C ALA A 136 -2.36 6.69 17.65
N VAL A 137 -2.63 5.92 18.71
CA VAL A 137 -3.14 4.54 18.58
C VAL A 137 -4.49 4.50 17.87
N LEU A 138 -5.43 5.38 18.24
CA LEU A 138 -6.74 5.46 17.58
C LEU A 138 -6.62 5.88 16.11
N GLN A 139 -5.71 6.81 15.80
CA GLN A 139 -5.47 7.25 14.44
C GLN A 139 -4.89 6.12 13.58
N PHE A 140 -3.96 5.33 14.13
CA PHE A 140 -3.47 4.11 13.47
C PHE A 140 -4.59 3.11 13.22
N GLN A 141 -5.46 2.85 14.22
CA GLN A 141 -6.59 1.94 14.06
C GLN A 141 -7.56 2.40 12.97
N VAL A 142 -7.88 3.69 12.93
CA VAL A 142 -8.76 4.24 11.88
C VAL A 142 -8.09 4.18 10.52
N PHE A 143 -6.79 4.46 10.43
CA PHE A 143 -6.05 4.30 9.17
C PHE A 143 -6.10 2.85 8.66
N PHE A 144 -5.90 1.87 9.55
CA PHE A 144 -6.05 0.44 9.20
C PHE A 144 -7.47 0.10 8.75
N LEU A 145 -8.50 0.64 9.41
CA LEU A 145 -9.89 0.46 9.02
C LEU A 145 -10.18 1.09 7.64
N LEU A 146 -9.64 2.27 7.36
CA LEU A 146 -9.78 2.92 6.06
C LEU A 146 -9.09 2.13 4.94
N ILE A 147 -7.90 1.58 5.20
CA ILE A 147 -7.25 0.66 4.24
C ILE A 147 -8.11 -0.59 4.02
N ALA A 148 -8.65 -1.17 5.08
CA ALA A 148 -9.53 -2.34 4.98
C ALA A 148 -10.79 -2.03 4.15
N VAL A 149 -11.39 -0.84 4.37
CA VAL A 149 -12.51 -0.32 3.58
C VAL A 149 -12.11 -0.18 2.10
N MET A 150 -10.96 0.40 1.79
CA MET A 150 -10.47 0.53 0.41
C MET A 150 -10.18 -0.83 -0.25
N ALA A 151 -9.73 -1.81 0.53
CA ALA A 151 -9.48 -3.18 0.06
C ALA A 151 -10.77 -3.94 -0.29
N THR A 152 -11.94 -3.47 0.14
CA THR A 152 -13.23 -4.08 -0.25
C THR A 152 -13.57 -3.85 -1.72
N VAL A 153 -13.07 -2.76 -2.32
CA VAL A 153 -13.43 -2.35 -3.68
C VAL A 153 -12.98 -3.37 -4.73
N PRO A 154 -11.73 -3.86 -4.73
CA PRO A 154 -11.33 -4.95 -5.61
C PRO A 154 -12.17 -6.21 -5.42
N VAL A 155 -12.47 -6.62 -4.18
CA VAL A 155 -13.24 -7.84 -3.90
C VAL A 155 -14.67 -7.72 -4.44
N MET A 156 -15.29 -6.56 -4.28
CA MET A 156 -16.62 -6.26 -4.83
C MET A 156 -16.65 -6.32 -6.37
N ILE A 157 -15.56 -5.93 -7.03
CA ILE A 157 -15.47 -5.91 -8.49
C ILE A 157 -15.22 -7.32 -9.05
N TYR A 158 -14.41 -8.14 -8.39
CA TYR A 158 -14.01 -9.46 -8.89
C TYR A 158 -14.90 -10.62 -8.44
N GLU A 159 -15.56 -10.53 -7.28
CA GLU A 159 -16.24 -11.68 -6.66
C GLU A 159 -17.74 -11.47 -6.44
N GLU A 160 -18.40 -10.76 -7.36
CA GLU A 160 -19.85 -10.48 -7.39
C GLU A 160 -20.67 -11.29 -6.36
N GLY A 161 -21.07 -10.65 -5.27
CA GLY A 161 -21.73 -11.31 -4.14
C GLY A 161 -22.40 -10.31 -3.21
N ALA A 162 -23.14 -10.80 -2.22
CA ALA A 162 -23.81 -9.94 -1.24
C ALA A 162 -22.77 -9.09 -0.47
N LEU A 163 -23.13 -7.85 -0.11
CA LEU A 163 -22.22 -6.92 0.57
C LEU A 163 -21.60 -7.51 1.85
N ARG A 164 -22.36 -8.32 2.59
CA ARG A 164 -21.88 -9.05 3.78
C ARG A 164 -20.78 -10.06 3.45
N GLU A 165 -20.89 -10.77 2.34
CA GLU A 165 -19.88 -11.73 1.89
C GLU A 165 -18.61 -11.02 1.43
N VAL A 166 -18.76 -9.93 0.68
CA VAL A 166 -17.64 -9.06 0.25
C VAL A 166 -16.88 -8.54 1.47
N LEU A 167 -17.58 -8.03 2.49
CA LEU A 167 -16.96 -7.56 3.73
C LEU A 167 -16.23 -8.70 4.46
N SER A 168 -16.89 -9.84 4.65
CA SER A 168 -16.31 -11.01 5.33
C SER A 168 -15.05 -11.52 4.63
N LYS A 169 -15.08 -11.66 3.30
CA LYS A 169 -13.93 -12.09 2.50
C LYS A 169 -12.81 -11.07 2.52
N THR A 170 -13.13 -9.78 2.41
CA THR A 170 -12.14 -8.70 2.51
C THR A 170 -11.45 -8.74 3.86
N PHE A 171 -12.20 -8.85 4.95
CA PHE A 171 -11.65 -8.89 6.31
C PHE A 171 -10.72 -10.09 6.51
N LYS A 172 -11.13 -11.28 6.04
CA LYS A 172 -10.29 -12.49 6.10
C LYS A 172 -8.99 -12.32 5.29
N ARG A 173 -9.06 -11.76 4.08
CA ARG A 173 -7.88 -11.52 3.24
C ARG A 173 -6.96 -10.47 3.81
N PHE A 174 -7.52 -9.37 4.29
CA PHE A 174 -6.80 -8.28 4.92
C PHE A 174 -6.04 -8.78 6.15
N PHE A 175 -6.72 -9.53 7.03
CA PHE A 175 -6.10 -10.10 8.22
C PHE A 175 -5.01 -11.13 7.86
N LYS A 176 -5.24 -11.96 6.84
CA LYS A 176 -4.23 -12.91 6.34
C LYS A 176 -2.98 -12.21 5.79
N LEU A 177 -3.16 -11.16 4.99
CA LEU A 177 -2.05 -10.38 4.43
C LEU A 177 -1.27 -9.65 5.53
N MET A 178 -1.97 -9.02 6.47
CA MET A 178 -1.36 -8.38 7.64
C MET A 178 -0.57 -9.38 8.48
N LEU A 179 -1.14 -10.55 8.77
CA LEU A 179 -0.48 -11.57 9.57
C LEU A 179 0.75 -12.14 8.84
N THR A 180 0.69 -12.28 7.52
CA THR A 180 1.83 -12.70 6.69
C THR A 180 2.93 -11.64 6.67
N ALA A 181 2.57 -10.35 6.50
CA ALA A 181 3.52 -9.25 6.51
C ALA A 181 4.20 -9.09 7.88
N THR A 182 3.43 -9.14 8.97
CA THR A 182 3.96 -9.12 10.33
C THR A 182 4.88 -10.30 10.59
N ALA A 183 4.50 -11.51 10.19
CA ALA A 183 5.35 -12.69 10.31
C ALA A 183 6.67 -12.54 9.53
N ALA A 184 6.63 -12.01 8.30
CA ALA A 184 7.83 -11.76 7.49
C ALA A 184 8.76 -10.73 8.15
N VAL A 185 8.22 -9.64 8.69
CA VAL A 185 9.00 -8.64 9.44
C VAL A 185 9.60 -9.25 10.70
N LEU A 186 8.86 -10.09 11.42
CA LEU A 186 9.32 -10.74 12.65
C LEU A 186 10.43 -11.76 12.36
N ILE A 187 10.32 -12.53 11.27
CA ILE A 187 11.38 -13.41 10.78
C ILE A 187 12.63 -12.60 10.39
N LEU A 188 12.46 -11.46 9.71
CA LEU A 188 13.56 -10.58 9.34
C LEU A 188 14.27 -9.99 10.58
N LEU A 189 13.52 -9.54 11.58
CA LEU A 189 14.08 -9.05 12.84
C LEU A 189 14.80 -10.16 13.61
N LEU A 190 14.22 -11.36 13.65
CA LEU A 190 14.82 -12.51 14.31
C LEU A 190 16.12 -12.95 13.62
N THR A 191 16.15 -12.94 12.29
CA THR A 191 17.37 -13.26 11.51
C THR A 191 18.45 -12.20 11.69
N VAL A 192 18.11 -10.91 11.72
CA VAL A 192 19.06 -9.83 12.05
C VAL A 192 19.60 -9.96 13.48
N TYR A 193 18.73 -10.27 14.45
CA TYR A 193 19.11 -10.46 15.85
C TYR A 193 20.03 -11.67 16.05
N LEU A 194 19.68 -12.83 15.47
CA LEU A 194 20.51 -14.05 15.54
C LEU A 194 21.82 -13.88 14.78
N GLY A 195 21.81 -13.24 13.60
CA GLY A 195 23.02 -12.93 12.84
C GLY A 195 23.99 -12.06 13.65
N ARG A 196 23.47 -11.10 14.42
CA ARG A 196 24.29 -10.27 15.32
C ARG A 196 24.94 -11.09 16.44
N ILE A 197 24.24 -12.07 17.01
CA ILE A 197 24.80 -12.96 18.03
C ILE A 197 25.94 -13.81 17.45
N VAL A 198 25.73 -14.44 16.28
CA VAL A 198 26.73 -15.30 15.64
C VAL A 198 28.00 -14.52 15.25
N ILE A 199 27.84 -13.32 14.69
CA ILE A 199 28.97 -12.46 14.30
C ILE A 199 29.77 -12.02 15.53
N VAL A 200 29.11 -11.64 16.62
CA VAL A 200 29.79 -11.27 17.87
C VAL A 200 30.54 -12.47 18.47
N THR A 201 29.93 -13.66 18.49
CA THR A 201 30.60 -14.88 18.98
C THR A 201 31.81 -15.27 18.12
N LEU A 202 31.73 -15.11 16.79
CA LEU A 202 32.87 -15.38 15.90
C LEU A 202 34.01 -14.37 16.11
N ILE A 203 33.71 -13.08 16.20
CA ILE A 203 34.73 -12.03 16.42
C ILE A 203 35.44 -12.25 17.76
N PHE A 204 34.68 -12.48 18.84
CA PHE A 204 35.27 -12.75 20.15
C PHE A 204 36.00 -14.10 20.20
N GLY A 205 35.47 -15.13 19.55
CA GLY A 205 36.11 -16.45 19.45
C GLY A 205 37.44 -16.41 18.70
N PHE A 206 37.51 -15.72 17.56
CA PHE A 206 38.75 -15.54 16.81
C PHE A 206 39.74 -14.63 17.53
N ALA A 207 39.27 -13.57 18.22
CA ALA A 207 40.14 -12.73 19.04
C ALA A 207 40.75 -13.51 20.21
N LEU A 208 39.96 -14.32 20.92
CA LEU A 208 40.43 -15.22 21.98
C LEU A 208 41.41 -16.26 21.44
N ALA A 209 41.13 -16.88 20.29
CA ALA A 209 42.03 -17.82 19.65
C ALA A 209 43.36 -17.18 19.24
N ALA A 210 43.34 -15.96 18.72
CA ALA A 210 44.54 -15.20 18.37
C ALA A 210 45.36 -14.81 19.61
N ILE A 211 44.71 -14.42 20.71
CA ILE A 211 45.37 -14.15 22.00
C ILE A 211 45.98 -15.45 22.57
N ALA A 212 45.27 -16.56 22.50
CA ALA A 212 45.76 -17.87 22.94
C ALA A 212 46.97 -18.32 22.10
N GLN A 213 46.91 -18.19 20.77
CA GLN A 213 48.02 -18.49 19.87
C GLN A 213 49.23 -17.60 20.13
N LYS A 214 49.03 -16.29 20.34
CA LYS A 214 50.12 -15.36 20.68
C LYS A 214 50.78 -15.74 22.01
N THR A 215 49.99 -16.12 23.00
CA THR A 215 50.49 -16.52 24.32
C THR A 215 51.27 -17.84 24.25
N LEU A 216 50.78 -18.81 23.49
CA LEU A 216 51.49 -20.07 23.20
C LEU A 216 52.79 -19.83 22.44
N TYR A 217 52.77 -19.01 21.40
CA TYR A 217 53.96 -18.64 20.61
C TYR A 217 55.03 -17.96 21.48
N LEU A 218 54.64 -17.00 22.31
CA LEU A 218 55.56 -16.32 23.24
C LEU A 218 56.12 -17.27 24.31
N ARG A 219 55.36 -18.26 24.78
CA ARG A 219 55.89 -19.29 25.69
C ARG A 219 56.84 -20.28 25.00
N LEU A 220 56.59 -20.61 23.73
CA LEU A 220 57.42 -21.55 22.97
C LEU A 220 58.73 -20.92 22.46
N LEU A 221 58.75 -19.62 22.17
CA LEU A 221 59.93 -18.90 21.66
C LEU A 221 60.60 -17.98 22.70
N GLY A 222 59.97 -17.80 23.86
CA GLY A 222 60.41 -16.93 24.95
C GLY A 222 61.37 -17.57 25.96
N GLN A 223 62.16 -18.56 25.56
CA GLN A 223 63.45 -18.80 26.21
C GLN A 223 64.58 -18.39 25.24
N PRO A 224 64.89 -17.09 25.11
CA PRO A 224 66.25 -16.71 24.79
C PRO A 224 67.10 -17.11 25.99
N ASP A 225 67.93 -18.12 25.75
CA ASP A 225 69.10 -18.55 26.49
C ASP A 225 69.67 -17.40 27.36
N LYS A 226 69.21 -17.30 28.61
CA LYS A 226 69.91 -16.50 29.63
C LYS A 226 71.12 -17.31 30.06
N LYS A 227 72.15 -17.29 29.23
CA LYS A 227 73.53 -17.53 29.66
C LYS A 227 73.84 -16.56 30.79
N LYS A 228 73.83 -17.08 32.02
CA LYS A 228 74.89 -16.96 33.01
C LYS A 228 74.65 -17.99 34.10
#